data_AF-A0A2E6DVB8-F1
#
_entry.id   AF-A0A2E6DVB8-F1
#
_cell.length_a   1.000
_cell.length_b   1.000
_cell.length_c   1.000
_cell.angle_alpha   90.00
_cell.angle_beta   90.00
_cell.angle_gamma   90.00
#
_symmetry.space_group_name_H-M   'P 1'
#
loop_
_entity.id
_entity.type
_entity.pdbx_description
1 polymer ?
#
loop_
_entity_poly.entity_id
_entity_poly.type
_entity_poly.pdbx_seq_one_letter_code
_entity_poly.pdbx_strand_id
1 'polypeptide(L)' 'MMGAGRVIVFCLFSAIPGVFLALLIWVMIGKPDTWETWMAIPCYGPIFGCMALGAWYGRKVNRDVEMEA' A
#
# COMPACT_ATOMS: atom_id res chain seq x y z
N MET A 1 -18.70 3.75 -14.92
CA MET A 1 -17.55 4.58 -14.47
C MET A 1 -17.27 4.52 -12.96
N MET A 2 -18.18 4.02 -12.11
CA MET A 2 -18.03 4.03 -10.65
C MET A 2 -16.99 3.06 -10.07
N GLY A 3 -16.57 2.02 -10.81
CA GLY A 3 -15.67 1.01 -10.27
C GLY A 3 -14.22 1.46 -10.05
N ALA A 4 -13.66 2.21 -11.00
CA ALA A 4 -12.27 2.69 -10.92
C ALA A 4 -12.06 3.67 -9.75
N GLY A 5 -13.05 4.54 -9.47
CA GLY A 5 -12.98 5.51 -8.37
C GLY A 5 -12.81 4.85 -7.01
N ARG A 6 -13.59 3.79 -6.72
CA ARG A 6 -13.46 3.03 -5.46
C ARG A 6 -12.08 2.37 -5.32
N VAL A 7 -11.57 1.76 -6.39
CA VAL A 7 -10.24 1.13 -6.38
C VAL A 7 -9.14 2.15 -6.06
N ILE A 8 -9.20 3.34 -6.67
CA ILE A 8 -8.25 4.43 -6.43
C ILE A 8 -8.33 4.89 -4.96
N VAL A 9 -9.53 5.07 -4.42
CA VAL A 9 -9.72 5.47 -3.02
C VAL A 9 -9.16 4.43 -2.06
N PHE A 10 -9.47 3.14 -2.24
CA PHE A 10 -8.93 2.08 -1.39
C PHE A 10 -7.41 1.97 -1.48
N CYS A 11 -6.83 2.15 -2.67
CA CYS A 11 -5.38 2.16 -2.89
C CYS A 11 -4.70 3.36 -2.19
N LEU A 12 -5.31 4.54 -2.25
CA LEU A 12 -4.77 5.74 -1.60
C LEU A 12 -4.87 5.64 -0.06
N PHE A 13 -6.00 5.17 0.46
CA PHE A 13 -6.17 4.99 1.90
C PHE A 13 -5.25 3.91 2.48
N SER A 14 -4.96 2.85 1.71
CA SER A 14 -4.04 1.81 2.16
C SER A 14 -2.57 2.25 2.15
N ALA A 15 -2.21 3.37 1.51
CA ALA A 15 -0.88 3.95 1.65
C ALA A 15 -0.58 4.42 3.08
N ILE A 16 -1.61 4.86 3.83
CA ILE A 16 -1.47 5.34 5.21
C ILE A 16 -0.82 4.28 6.12
N PRO A 17 -1.38 3.05 6.28
CA PRO A 17 -0.71 2.01 7.07
C PRO A 17 0.64 1.58 6.49
N GLY A 18 0.83 1.66 5.17
CA GLY A 18 2.13 1.39 4.53
C GLY A 18 3.23 2.36 4.96
N VAL A 19 2.91 3.65 5.11
CA VAL A 19 3.84 4.66 5.63
C VAL A 19 4.22 4.38 7.08
N PHE A 20 3.25 4.00 7.92
CA PHE A 20 3.54 3.63 9.31
C PHE A 20 4.43 2.40 9.41
N LEU A 21 4.22 1.37 8.57
CA LEU A 21 5.12 0.22 8.52
C LEU A 21 6.53 0.61 8.07
N ALA A 22 6.66 1.45 7.03
CA ALA A 22 7.96 1.92 6.58
C ALA A 22 8.72 2.68 7.68
N LEU A 23 8.00 3.51 8.45
CA LEU A 23 8.53 4.18 9.64
C LEU A 23 8.97 3.20 10.73
N LEU A 24 8.17 2.19 11.05
CA LEU A 24 8.54 1.15 12.01
C LEU A 24 9.80 0.41 11.60
N ILE A 25 9.89 0.04 10.32
CA ILE A 25 11.07 -0.66 9.80
C ILE A 25 12.29 0.25 9.85
N TRP A 26 12.13 1.55 9.53
CA TRP A 26 13.22 2.51 9.66
C TRP A 26 13.69 2.67 11.12
N VAL A 27 12.76 2.72 12.09
CA VAL A 27 13.10 2.74 13.52
C VAL A 27 13.86 1.49 13.95
N MET A 28 13.53 0.32 13.38
CA MET A 28 14.24 -0.93 13.67
C MET A 28 15.62 -1.04 13.01
N ILE A 29 15.78 -0.54 11.78
CA ILE A 29 17.05 -0.59 11.03
C ILE A 29 18.02 0.50 11.52
N GLY A 30 17.49 1.63 12.00
CA GLY A 30 18.27 2.78 12.42
C GLY A 30 18.68 3.69 11.24
N LYS A 31 19.34 4.81 11.56
CA LYS A 31 19.80 5.77 10.54
C LYS A 31 21.06 5.22 9.86
N PRO A 32 21.04 4.92 8.56
CA PRO A 32 22.25 4.53 7.84
C PRO A 32 23.11 5.75 7.49
N ASP A 33 24.42 5.56 7.45
CA ASP A 33 25.38 6.60 7.02
C ASP A 33 25.54 6.64 5.48
N THR A 34 25.37 5.49 4.81
CA THR A 34 25.35 5.37 3.34
C THR A 34 24.06 4.71 2.88
N TRP A 35 23.51 5.18 1.76
CA TRP A 35 22.33 4.58 1.15
C TRP A 35 22.72 3.40 0.30
N GLU A 36 22.43 2.19 0.77
CA GLU A 36 22.67 0.94 0.04
C GLU A 36 21.42 0.48 -0.70
N THR A 37 21.57 -0.17 -1.86
CA THR A 37 20.45 -0.60 -2.73
C THR A 37 19.40 -1.45 -2.01
N TRP A 38 19.82 -2.28 -1.04
CA TRP A 38 18.90 -3.13 -0.26
C TRP A 38 17.92 -2.32 0.61
N MET A 39 18.29 -1.09 0.99
CA MET A 39 17.44 -0.19 1.77
C MET A 39 16.21 0.28 1.01
N ALA A 40 16.16 0.11 -0.32
CA ALA A 40 14.97 0.37 -1.12
C ALA A 40 13.78 -0.52 -0.72
N ILE A 41 14.04 -1.76 -0.32
CA ILE A 41 13.01 -2.74 0.06
C ILE A 41 12.24 -2.27 1.32
N PRO A 42 12.89 -1.94 2.45
CA PRO A 42 12.18 -1.51 3.66
C PRO A 42 11.47 -0.15 3.52
N CYS A 43 11.93 0.76 2.66
CA CYS A 43 11.29 2.07 2.52
C CYS A 43 10.13 2.09 1.50
N TYR A 44 10.23 1.33 0.41
CA TYR A 44 9.20 1.30 -0.63
C TYR A 44 8.30 0.07 -0.54
N GLY A 45 8.83 -1.07 -0.13
CA GLY A 45 8.11 -2.33 -0.03
C GLY A 45 6.81 -2.25 0.78
N PRO A 46 6.82 -1.70 2.00
CA PRO A 46 5.59 -1.58 2.80
C PRO A 46 4.55 -0.66 2.19
N ILE A 47 4.97 0.47 1.62
CA ILE A 47 4.07 1.46 1.00
C ILE A 47 3.40 0.85 -0.23
N PHE A 48 4.20 0.36 -1.19
CA PHE A 48 3.66 -0.25 -2.41
C PHE A 48 2.94 -1.57 -2.13
N GLY A 49 3.38 -2.34 -1.13
CA GLY A 49 2.71 -3.55 -0.68
C GLY A 49 1.30 -3.27 -0.17
N CYS A 50 1.15 -2.30 0.73
CA CYS A 50 -0.18 -1.91 1.23
C CYS A 50 -1.04 -1.29 0.12
N MET A 51 -0.48 -0.50 -0.79
CA MET A 51 -1.20 0.03 -1.96
C MET A 51 -1.71 -1.10 -2.87
N ALA A 52 -0.88 -2.10 -3.17
CA ALA A 52 -1.27 -3.26 -3.98
C ALA A 52 -2.42 -4.06 -3.32
N LEU A 53 -2.36 -4.24 -2.01
CA LEU A 53 -3.43 -4.90 -1.24
C LEU A 53 -4.72 -4.07 -1.26
N GLY A 54 -4.64 -2.75 -1.11
CA GLY A 54 -5.80 -1.85 -1.20
C GLY A 54 -6.44 -1.87 -2.58
N ALA A 55 -5.63 -1.87 -3.65
CA ALA A 55 -6.12 -1.98 -5.02
C ALA A 55 -6.76 -3.34 -5.32
N TRP A 56 -6.20 -4.43 -4.77
CA TRP A 56 -6.80 -5.77 -4.88
C TRP A 56 -8.13 -5.85 -4.13
N TYR A 57 -8.19 -5.34 -2.90
CA TYR A 57 -9.41 -5.29 -2.10
C TYR A 57 -10.50 -4.44 -2.77
N GLY A 58 -10.14 -3.25 -3.26
CA GLY A 58 -11.08 -2.38 -3.98
C GLY A 58 -11.63 -3.01 -5.27
N ARG A 59 -10.85 -3.86 -5.94
CA ARG A 59 -11.32 -4.65 -7.10
C ARG A 59 -12.26 -5.77 -6.67
N LYS A 60 -11.92 -6.49 -5.60
CA LYS A 60 -12.76 -7.55 -5.02
C LYS A 60 -14.13 -7.00 -4.61
N VAL A 61 -14.16 -5.92 -3.83
CA VAL A 61 -15.40 -5.28 -3.38
C VAL A 61 -16.25 -4.78 -4.54
N ASN A 62 -15.65 -4.22 -5.59
CA ASN A 62 -16.42 -3.81 -6.78
C ASN A 62 -17.13 -4.98 -7.44
N ARG A 63 -16.39 -6.07 -7.69
CA ARG A 63 -16.95 -7.27 -8.31
C ARG A 63 -18.06 -7.88 -7.45
N ASP A 64 -17.86 -7.93 -6.13
CA ASP A 64 -18.85 -8.51 -5.23
C ASP A 64 -20.16 -7.68 -5.25
N VAL A 65 -20.07 -6.34 -5.34
CA VAL A 65 -21.24 -5.46 -5.51
C VAL A 65 -21.93 -5.60 -6.87
N GLU A 66 -21.18 -5.84 -7.95
CA GLU A 66 -21.77 -6.09 -9.28
C GLU A 66 -22.55 -7.41 -9.35
N MET A 67 -22.20 -8.39 -8.53
CA MET A 67 -22.87 -9.70 -8.48
C MET A 67 -24.15 -9.69 -7.61
N GLU A 68 -24.29 -8.67 -6.75
CA GLU A 68 -25.45 -8.48 -5.86
C GLU A 68 -26.53 -7.54 -6.46
N ALA A 69 -26.26 -6.93 -7.61
CA ALA A 69 -27.14 -5.98 -8.32
C ALA A 69 -27.91 -6.65 -9.47
#